data_AF-A0AA41QZ78-F1
#
_entry.id   AF-A0AA41QZ78-F1
#
_cell.length_a   1.000
_cell.length_b   1.000
_cell.length_c   1.000
_cell.angle_alpha   90.00
_cell.angle_beta   90.00
_cell.angle_gamma   90.00
#
_symmetry.space_group_name_H-M   'P 1'
#
loop_
_entity.id
_entity.type
_entity.pdbx_description
1 polymer ?
#
loop_
_entity_poly.entity_id
_entity_poly.type
_entity_poly.pdbx_seq_one_letter_code
_entity_poly.pdbx_strand_id
1 'polypeptide(L)'
;MDPFVVCLWIMLTSCATAWILSLLTGEYSWVDRSWSLVPPVYAWVFAAGAGFDDARLVTIAVLVTLWGARLTFNFARKGGYAPGGEDYRWAVLRGRMSPAGFGLFNLFFITIYQNAILLLIVLPAATAALHAANPFGPADLGLTFAFLLLLVGEGVADQQQWDFHRARGPRGADTAGSPAEGGAARPDVLRTGLFRYSRHPNYFCELGQWWVVFLFGAVAAGSLLQWSGLGALLLTGLFIGSTVFTERISVSRHPGYPAYQRVTSPIVPWFPRAVPRPESVPVRRAL
;
A
#
# COMPACT_ATOMS: atom_id res chain seq x y z
N MET A 1 31.68 -4.11 4.24
CA MET A 1 30.80 -5.20 3.76
C MET A 1 29.95 -4.62 2.66
N ASP A 2 29.69 -5.35 1.59
CA ASP A 2 28.85 -4.87 0.49
C ASP A 2 27.42 -4.51 0.99
N PRO A 3 26.87 -3.32 0.66
CA PRO A 3 25.55 -2.89 1.15
C PRO A 3 24.42 -3.84 0.79
N PHE A 4 24.46 -4.48 -0.37
CA PHE A 4 23.43 -5.43 -0.78
C PHE A 4 23.48 -6.70 0.10
N VAL A 5 24.68 -7.21 0.42
CA VAL A 5 24.83 -8.33 1.37
C VAL A 5 24.33 -7.96 2.77
N VAL A 6 24.56 -6.74 3.24
CA VAL A 6 23.99 -6.26 4.52
C VAL A 6 22.46 -6.27 4.48
N CYS A 7 21.86 -5.77 3.40
CA CYS A 7 20.41 -5.78 3.21
C CYS A 7 19.82 -7.21 3.16
N LEU A 8 20.54 -8.18 2.54
CA LEU A 8 20.14 -9.59 2.56
C LEU A 8 20.10 -10.15 3.98
N TRP A 9 21.09 -9.86 4.82
CA TRP A 9 21.08 -10.29 6.22
C TRP A 9 19.90 -9.67 6.98
N ILE A 10 19.65 -8.38 6.81
CA ILE A 10 18.50 -7.70 7.43
C ILE A 10 17.17 -8.33 6.95
N MET A 11 17.05 -8.69 5.67
CA MET A 11 15.87 -9.40 5.14
C MET A 11 15.70 -10.77 5.79
N LEU A 12 16.77 -11.57 5.86
CA LEU A 12 16.72 -12.90 6.49
C LEU A 12 16.36 -12.80 7.98
N THR A 13 16.91 -11.82 8.69
CA THR A 13 16.55 -11.54 10.09
C THR A 13 15.08 -11.12 10.21
N SER A 14 14.60 -10.21 9.34
CA SER A 14 13.18 -9.80 9.37
C SER A 14 12.23 -10.96 9.08
N CYS A 15 12.56 -11.83 8.12
CA CYS A 15 11.84 -13.07 7.86
C CYS A 15 11.81 -13.98 9.10
N ALA A 16 12.98 -14.24 9.71
CA ALA A 16 13.07 -15.08 10.89
C ALA A 16 12.25 -14.51 12.05
N THR A 17 12.35 -13.21 12.31
CA THR A 17 11.59 -12.51 13.34
C THR A 17 10.09 -12.60 13.08
N ALA A 18 9.62 -12.24 11.88
CA ALA A 18 8.19 -12.29 11.56
C ALA A 18 7.63 -13.72 11.65
N TRP A 19 8.37 -14.72 11.15
CA TRP A 19 7.97 -16.12 11.24
C TRP A 19 7.89 -16.61 12.69
N ILE A 20 8.97 -16.45 13.46
CA ILE A 20 9.03 -16.91 14.86
C ILE A 20 7.94 -16.24 15.68
N LEU A 21 7.81 -14.91 15.59
CA LEU A 21 6.78 -14.19 16.33
C LEU A 21 5.37 -14.60 15.91
N SER A 22 5.13 -14.89 14.63
CA SER A 22 3.82 -15.37 14.19
C SER A 22 3.43 -16.72 14.80
N LEU A 23 4.41 -17.62 15.00
CA LEU A 23 4.18 -18.90 15.66
C LEU A 23 3.97 -18.75 17.18
N LEU A 24 4.72 -17.86 17.83
CA LEU A 24 4.63 -17.64 19.27
C LEU A 24 3.34 -16.90 19.68
N THR A 25 2.88 -15.97 18.83
CA THR A 25 1.75 -15.08 19.15
C THR A 25 0.44 -15.46 18.48
N GLY A 26 0.48 -16.31 17.44
CA GLY A 26 -0.69 -16.63 16.62
C GLY A 26 -1.19 -15.45 15.76
N GLU A 27 -0.35 -14.43 15.60
CA GLU A 27 -0.61 -13.16 14.93
C GLU A 27 0.28 -13.02 13.69
N TYR A 28 -0.26 -12.70 12.51
CA TYR A 28 0.47 -12.79 11.24
C TYR A 28 0.87 -11.43 10.64
N SER A 29 0.45 -10.32 11.26
CA SER A 29 0.80 -8.94 10.88
C SER A 29 2.17 -8.46 11.38
N TRP A 30 3.04 -9.35 11.86
CA TRP A 30 4.44 -9.00 12.11
C TRP A 30 5.13 -8.47 10.85
N VAL A 31 4.80 -9.02 9.68
CA VAL A 31 5.31 -8.49 8.41
C VAL A 31 4.70 -7.12 8.07
N ASP A 32 3.43 -6.89 8.40
CA ASP A 32 2.74 -5.61 8.18
C ASP A 32 3.44 -4.48 8.96
N ARG A 33 3.96 -4.79 10.15
CA ARG A 33 4.82 -3.86 10.93
C ARG A 33 6.15 -3.60 10.23
N SER A 34 6.77 -4.63 9.65
CA SER A 34 8.04 -4.53 8.92
C SER A 34 7.94 -3.62 7.69
N TRP A 35 6.80 -3.57 7.00
CA TRP A 35 6.63 -2.73 5.81
C TRP A 35 7.05 -1.28 6.03
N SER A 36 6.69 -0.69 7.16
CA SER A 36 7.00 0.72 7.44
C SER A 36 8.42 0.98 7.96
N LEU A 37 9.13 -0.05 8.41
CA LEU A 37 10.39 0.08 9.15
C LEU A 37 11.61 -0.37 8.35
N VAL A 38 11.48 -1.47 7.60
CA VAL A 38 12.62 -2.13 6.98
C VAL A 38 13.09 -1.44 5.68
N PRO A 39 12.22 -0.98 4.76
CA PRO A 39 12.66 -0.27 3.56
C PRO A 39 13.48 1.01 3.83
N PRO A 40 13.13 1.87 4.81
CA PRO A 40 14.01 2.99 5.21
C PRO A 40 15.41 2.51 5.61
N VAL A 41 15.50 1.44 6.40
CA VAL A 41 16.80 0.87 6.82
C VAL A 41 17.61 0.43 5.61
N TYR A 42 17.01 -0.29 4.64
CA TYR A 42 17.71 -0.67 3.41
C TYR A 42 18.24 0.54 2.64
N ALA A 43 17.42 1.59 2.48
CA ALA A 43 17.82 2.77 1.74
C ALA A 43 18.99 3.50 2.44
N TRP A 44 18.98 3.58 3.77
CA TRP A 44 20.09 4.14 4.55
C TRP A 44 21.34 3.28 4.52
N VAL A 45 21.23 1.94 4.43
CA VAL A 45 22.40 1.06 4.24
C VAL A 45 23.10 1.37 2.91
N PHE A 46 22.35 1.61 1.83
CA PHE A 46 22.95 2.03 0.55
C PHE A 46 23.59 3.42 0.64
N ALA A 47 22.91 4.40 1.24
CA ALA A 47 23.47 5.75 1.44
C ALA A 47 24.75 5.73 2.29
N ALA A 48 24.76 4.97 3.39
CA ALA A 48 25.94 4.78 4.23
C ALA A 48 27.06 4.05 3.51
N GLY A 49 26.73 3.08 2.66
CA GLY A 49 27.69 2.38 1.80
C GLY A 49 28.43 3.30 0.83
N ALA A 50 27.81 4.42 0.46
CA ALA A 50 28.41 5.50 -0.34
C ALA A 50 28.98 6.65 0.51
N GLY A 51 29.19 6.44 1.81
CA GLY A 51 29.74 7.46 2.71
C GLY A 51 28.81 8.65 2.97
N PHE A 52 27.54 8.57 2.57
CA PHE A 52 26.58 9.68 2.53
C PHE A 52 26.93 10.81 1.54
N ASP A 53 27.89 10.60 0.65
CA ASP A 53 28.33 11.61 -0.32
C ASP A 53 27.46 11.65 -1.59
N ASP A 54 26.71 10.57 -1.87
CA ASP A 54 25.82 10.49 -3.04
C ASP A 54 24.44 11.10 -2.73
N ALA A 55 24.19 12.27 -3.32
CA ALA A 55 22.94 13.01 -3.15
C ALA A 55 21.68 12.24 -3.59
N ARG A 56 21.78 11.37 -4.61
CA ARG A 56 20.65 10.56 -5.09
C ARG A 56 20.29 9.50 -4.06
N LEU A 57 21.28 8.80 -3.51
CA LEU A 57 21.06 7.78 -2.47
C LEU A 57 20.50 8.39 -1.18
N VAL A 58 21.04 9.53 -0.74
CA VAL A 58 20.51 10.26 0.43
C VAL A 58 19.08 10.73 0.18
N THR A 59 18.77 11.24 -1.02
CA THR A 59 17.41 11.65 -1.39
C THR A 59 16.44 10.47 -1.35
N ILE A 60 16.78 9.33 -1.95
CA ILE A 60 15.97 8.11 -1.88
C ILE A 60 15.73 7.71 -0.41
N ALA A 61 16.78 7.69 0.42
CA ALA A 61 16.68 7.30 1.82
C ALA A 61 15.74 8.24 2.62
N VAL A 62 15.83 9.54 2.41
CA VAL A 62 14.92 10.53 3.03
C VAL A 62 13.48 10.31 2.56
N LEU A 63 13.24 10.19 1.25
CA LEU A 63 11.89 9.99 0.71
C LEU A 63 11.25 8.69 1.21
N VAL A 64 12.00 7.59 1.23
CA VAL A 64 11.53 6.30 1.77
C VAL A 64 11.30 6.39 3.28
N THR A 65 12.11 7.17 4.02
CA THR A 65 11.87 7.44 5.44
C THR A 65 10.58 8.21 5.67
N LEU A 66 10.29 9.23 4.87
CA LEU A 66 9.02 9.99 4.95
C LEU A 66 7.82 9.10 4.66
N TRP A 67 7.92 8.23 3.65
CA TRP A 67 6.90 7.22 3.36
C TRP A 67 6.69 6.25 4.52
N GLY A 68 7.79 5.72 5.09
CA GLY A 68 7.77 4.81 6.22
C GLY A 68 7.13 5.45 7.45
N ALA A 69 7.52 6.68 7.79
CA ALA A 69 6.95 7.45 8.90
C ALA A 69 5.43 7.65 8.73
N ARG A 70 4.97 7.99 7.53
CA ARG A 70 3.54 8.10 7.21
C ARG A 70 2.82 6.75 7.38
N LEU A 71 3.42 5.66 6.89
CA LEU A 71 2.82 4.32 7.00
C LEU A 71 2.74 3.88 8.47
N THR A 72 3.82 4.04 9.24
CA THR A 72 3.86 3.78 10.68
C THR A 72 2.78 4.57 11.42
N PHE A 73 2.66 5.88 11.15
CA PHE A 73 1.62 6.71 11.75
C PHE A 73 0.20 6.21 11.40
N ASN A 74 -0.05 5.93 10.11
CA ASN A 74 -1.36 5.48 9.64
C ASN A 74 -1.73 4.09 10.19
N PHE A 75 -0.76 3.20 10.33
CA PHE A 75 -0.94 1.88 10.91
C PHE A 75 -1.15 1.95 12.43
N ALA A 76 -0.38 2.79 13.12
CA ALA A 76 -0.48 2.99 14.56
C ALA A 76 -1.85 3.52 14.99
N ARG A 77 -2.34 4.58 14.33
CA ARG A 77 -3.67 5.13 14.66
C ARG A 77 -4.81 4.15 14.40
N LYS A 78 -4.62 3.19 13.48
CA LYS A 78 -5.59 2.11 13.20
C LYS A 78 -5.46 0.90 14.16
N GLY A 79 -4.55 0.95 15.14
CA GLY A 79 -4.38 -0.08 16.16
C GLY A 79 -3.42 -1.21 15.78
N GLY A 80 -2.66 -1.10 14.68
CA GLY A 80 -1.81 -2.19 14.18
C GLY A 80 -0.65 -2.61 15.10
N TYR A 81 -0.30 -1.77 16.09
CA TYR A 81 0.69 -2.08 17.14
C TYR A 81 0.05 -2.46 18.48
N ALA A 82 -1.28 -2.41 18.60
CA ALA A 82 -1.98 -2.86 19.80
C ALA A 82 -2.14 -4.40 19.81
N PRO A 83 -2.25 -5.04 20.98
CA PRO A 83 -2.60 -6.46 21.06
C PRO A 83 -3.89 -6.76 20.28
N GLY A 84 -3.86 -7.78 19.42
CA GLY A 84 -5.00 -8.13 18.57
C GLY A 84 -5.17 -7.25 17.32
N GLY A 85 -4.24 -6.32 17.04
CA GLY A 85 -4.21 -5.48 15.84
C GLY A 85 -3.83 -6.21 14.55
N GLU A 86 -4.17 -7.49 14.42
CA GLU A 86 -3.96 -8.29 13.21
C GLU A 86 -4.79 -7.71 12.05
N ASP A 87 -4.21 -7.69 10.86
CA ASP A 87 -4.96 -7.40 9.64
C ASP A 87 -6.05 -8.46 9.45
N TYR A 88 -7.31 -8.01 9.45
CA TYR A 88 -8.49 -8.86 9.35
C TYR A 88 -8.47 -9.81 8.14
N ARG A 89 -7.70 -9.49 7.08
CA ARG A 89 -7.53 -10.33 5.90
C ARG A 89 -6.90 -11.68 6.25
N TRP A 90 -6.00 -11.72 7.23
CA TRP A 90 -5.34 -12.96 7.66
C TRP A 90 -6.33 -13.93 8.31
N ALA A 91 -7.22 -13.46 9.19
CA ALA A 91 -8.29 -14.27 9.75
C ALA A 91 -9.23 -14.84 8.67
N VAL A 92 -9.59 -14.04 7.67
CA VAL A 92 -10.46 -14.49 6.54
C VAL A 92 -9.76 -15.56 5.69
N LEU A 93 -8.47 -15.40 5.39
CA LEU A 93 -7.71 -16.39 4.62
C LEU A 93 -7.49 -17.67 5.42
N ARG A 94 -7.20 -17.56 6.72
CA ARG A 94 -7.06 -18.69 7.65
C ARG A 94 -8.30 -19.56 7.68
N GLY A 95 -9.49 -18.95 7.72
CA GLY A 95 -10.77 -19.67 7.67
C GLY A 95 -11.07 -20.38 6.35
N ARG A 96 -10.26 -20.19 5.30
CA ARG A 96 -10.42 -20.82 3.97
C ARG A 96 -9.35 -21.87 3.66
N MET A 97 -8.45 -22.15 4.60
CA MET A 97 -7.31 -23.05 4.41
C MET A 97 -7.27 -24.10 5.52
N SER A 98 -6.66 -25.25 5.25
CA SER A 98 -6.31 -26.19 6.31
C SER A 98 -5.21 -25.60 7.20
N PRO A 99 -5.06 -26.05 8.47
CA PRO A 99 -3.99 -25.56 9.34
C PRO A 99 -2.59 -25.68 8.72
N ALA A 100 -2.29 -26.81 8.06
CA ALA A 100 -1.03 -27.01 7.36
C ALA A 100 -0.90 -26.09 6.13
N GLY A 101 -1.97 -25.92 5.34
CA GLY A 101 -1.98 -25.02 4.20
C GLY A 101 -1.75 -23.57 4.59
N PHE A 102 -2.35 -23.12 5.69
CA PHE A 102 -2.12 -21.78 6.23
C PHE A 102 -0.71 -21.61 6.80
N GLY A 103 -0.14 -22.66 7.42
CA GLY A 103 1.26 -22.65 7.86
C GLY A 103 2.24 -22.43 6.71
N LEU A 104 2.06 -23.14 5.59
CA LEU A 104 2.86 -22.95 4.38
C LEU A 104 2.63 -21.56 3.75
N PHE A 105 1.37 -21.10 3.71
CA PHE A 105 1.04 -19.76 3.24
C PHE A 105 1.71 -18.68 4.09
N ASN A 106 1.73 -18.83 5.42
CA ASN A 106 2.44 -17.91 6.30
C ASN A 106 3.95 -17.88 6.01
N LEU A 107 4.57 -19.04 5.85
CA LEU A 107 6.02 -19.12 5.63
C LEU A 107 6.40 -18.49 4.29
N PHE A 108 5.80 -18.97 3.21
CA PHE A 108 6.23 -18.60 1.86
C PHE A 108 5.66 -17.27 1.39
N PHE A 109 4.39 -16.99 1.68
CA PHE A 109 3.74 -15.77 1.22
C PHE A 109 3.81 -14.63 2.25
N ILE A 110 3.27 -14.84 3.45
CA ILE A 110 3.19 -13.75 4.44
C ILE A 110 4.59 -13.30 4.85
N THR A 111 5.49 -14.25 5.13
CA THR A 111 6.84 -13.96 5.61
C THR A 111 7.82 -13.72 4.46
N ILE A 112 8.17 -14.77 3.70
CA ILE A 112 9.30 -14.71 2.76
C ILE A 112 9.00 -13.77 1.58
N TYR A 113 7.88 -13.98 0.89
CA TYR A 113 7.56 -13.21 -0.31
C TYR A 113 7.38 -11.71 -0.03
N GLN A 114 6.66 -11.33 1.04
CA GLN A 114 6.50 -9.92 1.38
C GLN A 114 7.83 -9.26 1.78
N ASN A 115 8.67 -9.90 2.60
CA ASN A 115 10.00 -9.36 2.92
C ASN A 115 10.92 -9.29 1.70
N ALA A 116 10.82 -10.24 0.77
CA ALA A 116 11.53 -10.15 -0.50
C ALA A 116 11.09 -8.91 -1.30
N ILE A 117 9.78 -8.59 -1.35
CA ILE A 117 9.30 -7.36 -1.97
C ILE A 117 9.86 -6.13 -1.26
N LEU A 118 9.90 -6.09 0.09
CA LEU A 118 10.46 -4.95 0.85
C LEU A 118 11.90 -4.63 0.45
N LEU A 119 12.71 -5.66 0.20
CA LEU A 119 14.06 -5.46 -0.32
C LEU A 119 14.03 -5.02 -1.78
N LEU A 120 13.31 -5.76 -2.64
CA LEU A 120 13.27 -5.53 -4.08
C LEU A 120 12.85 -4.11 -4.46
N ILE A 121 11.88 -3.51 -3.77
CA ILE A 121 11.40 -2.14 -4.04
C ILE A 121 12.45 -1.06 -3.70
N VAL A 122 13.47 -1.40 -2.91
CA VAL A 122 14.60 -0.51 -2.56
C VAL A 122 15.84 -0.76 -3.43
N LEU A 123 15.91 -1.86 -4.16
CA LEU A 123 17.06 -2.15 -5.05
C LEU A 123 17.34 -1.14 -6.16
N PRO A 124 16.43 -0.24 -6.57
CA PRO A 124 16.82 0.90 -7.39
C PRO A 124 17.91 1.78 -6.75
N ALA A 125 18.03 1.81 -5.41
CA ALA A 125 19.16 2.43 -4.71
C ALA A 125 20.48 1.67 -4.97
N ALA A 126 20.45 0.35 -5.08
CA ALA A 126 21.62 -0.43 -5.49
C ALA A 126 22.02 -0.09 -6.94
N THR A 127 21.05 0.02 -7.86
CA THR A 127 21.29 0.49 -9.23
C THR A 127 21.90 1.88 -9.25
N ALA A 128 21.40 2.81 -8.41
CA ALA A 128 21.95 4.15 -8.29
C ALA A 128 23.41 4.14 -7.79
N ALA A 129 23.71 3.34 -6.76
CA ALA A 129 25.06 3.21 -6.23
C ALA A 129 26.06 2.67 -7.27
N LEU A 130 25.65 1.70 -8.10
CA LEU A 130 26.47 1.15 -9.18
C LEU A 130 26.78 2.18 -10.29
N HIS A 131 25.95 3.24 -10.41
CA HIS A 131 26.09 4.28 -11.42
C HIS A 131 26.29 5.67 -10.80
N ALA A 132 26.93 5.74 -9.62
CA ALA A 132 27.16 6.98 -8.87
C ALA A 132 27.98 8.04 -9.65
N ALA A 133 28.71 7.62 -10.69
CA ALA A 133 29.41 8.55 -11.59
C ALA A 133 28.46 9.50 -12.36
N ASN A 134 27.20 9.12 -12.54
CA ASN A 134 26.19 9.97 -13.17
C ASN A 134 25.59 10.92 -12.12
N PRO A 135 25.85 12.23 -12.21
CA PRO A 135 25.53 13.17 -11.15
C PRO A 135 24.02 13.31 -10.93
N PHE A 136 23.67 13.76 -9.72
CA PHE A 136 22.32 14.21 -9.41
C PHE A 136 21.96 15.43 -10.26
N GLY A 137 20.75 15.47 -10.83
CA GLY A 137 20.36 16.52 -11.76
C GLY A 137 18.87 16.87 -11.77
N PRO A 138 18.42 17.64 -12.79
CA PRO A 138 17.03 18.11 -12.88
C PRO A 138 15.98 16.99 -12.90
N ALA A 139 16.31 15.84 -13.48
CA ALA A 139 15.43 14.67 -13.47
C ALA A 139 15.18 14.17 -12.04
N ASP A 140 16.24 14.11 -11.21
CA ASP A 140 16.13 13.71 -9.80
C ASP A 140 15.27 14.69 -8.98
N LEU A 141 15.35 16.00 -9.27
CA LEU A 141 14.46 17.00 -8.67
C LEU A 141 13.00 16.79 -9.06
N GLY A 142 12.74 16.51 -10.34
CA GLY A 142 11.39 16.20 -10.84
C GLY A 142 10.81 14.93 -10.19
N LEU A 143 11.63 13.89 -10.05
CA LEU A 143 11.25 12.66 -9.34
C LEU A 143 11.01 12.91 -7.85
N THR A 144 11.83 13.72 -7.20
CA THR A 144 11.63 14.13 -5.80
C THR A 144 10.28 14.82 -5.62
N PHE A 145 9.98 15.80 -6.48
CA PHE A 145 8.70 16.49 -6.46
C PHE A 145 7.52 15.54 -6.70
N ALA A 146 7.64 14.64 -7.69
CA ALA A 146 6.61 13.64 -7.98
C ALA A 146 6.36 12.70 -6.79
N PHE A 147 7.42 12.22 -6.13
CA PHE A 147 7.30 11.39 -4.92
C PHE A 147 6.57 12.15 -3.81
N LEU A 148 6.95 13.39 -3.52
CA LEU A 148 6.33 14.20 -2.47
C LEU A 148 4.85 14.50 -2.77
N LEU A 149 4.51 14.78 -4.03
CA LEU A 149 3.12 14.98 -4.44
C LEU A 149 2.27 13.72 -4.20
N LEU A 150 2.80 12.55 -4.56
CA LEU A 150 2.14 11.26 -4.31
C LEU A 150 2.03 10.99 -2.80
N LEU A 151 3.07 11.25 -2.03
CA LEU A 151 3.07 11.09 -0.57
C LEU A 151 2.00 11.96 0.10
N VAL A 152 1.85 13.22 -0.34
CA VAL A 152 0.77 14.11 0.12
C VAL A 152 -0.59 13.56 -0.30
N GLY A 153 -0.73 13.12 -1.55
CA GLY A 153 -1.97 12.50 -2.04
C GLY A 153 -2.38 11.26 -1.25
N GLU A 154 -1.40 10.42 -0.89
CA GLU A 154 -1.59 9.24 -0.06
C GLU A 154 -2.03 9.63 1.34
N GLY A 155 -1.36 10.60 1.97
CA GLY A 155 -1.72 11.12 3.28
C GLY A 155 -3.13 11.71 3.33
N VAL A 156 -3.54 12.43 2.29
CA VAL A 156 -4.91 12.97 2.14
C VAL A 156 -5.93 11.83 2.00
N ALA A 157 -5.65 10.82 1.17
CA ALA A 157 -6.53 9.67 1.02
C ALA A 157 -6.68 8.89 2.34
N ASP A 158 -5.57 8.65 3.03
CA ASP A 158 -5.54 8.01 4.34
C ASP A 158 -6.36 8.81 5.37
N GLN A 159 -6.24 10.14 5.38
CA GLN A 159 -6.99 11.01 6.28
C GLN A 159 -8.50 11.00 5.98
N GLN A 160 -8.90 11.08 4.71
CA GLN A 160 -10.31 10.98 4.31
C GLN A 160 -10.92 9.65 4.76
N GLN A 161 -10.18 8.55 4.60
CA GLN A 161 -10.62 7.22 5.06
C GLN A 161 -10.71 7.13 6.58
N TRP A 162 -9.74 7.70 7.30
CA TRP A 162 -9.71 7.75 8.76
C TRP A 162 -10.90 8.52 9.33
N ASP A 163 -11.19 9.71 8.80
CA ASP A 163 -12.31 10.54 9.26
C ASP A 163 -13.65 9.87 8.99
N PHE A 164 -13.80 9.22 7.83
CA PHE A 164 -14.99 8.44 7.51
C PHE A 164 -15.22 7.29 8.51
N HIS A 165 -14.18 6.53 8.85
CA HIS A 165 -14.30 5.41 9.80
C HIS A 165 -14.56 5.90 11.23
N ARG A 166 -13.89 6.99 11.66
CA ARG A 166 -14.14 7.60 12.97
C ARG A 166 -15.57 8.09 13.12
N ALA A 167 -16.12 8.74 12.09
CA ALA A 167 -17.49 9.23 12.09
C ALA A 167 -18.51 8.09 12.23
N ARG A 168 -18.20 6.88 11.72
CA ARG A 168 -19.06 5.69 11.84
C ARG A 168 -18.95 4.98 13.20
N GLY A 169 -17.83 5.15 13.92
CA GLY A 169 -17.57 4.50 15.19
C GLY A 169 -17.41 2.96 15.08
N PRO A 170 -17.26 2.26 16.22
CA PRO A 170 -16.96 0.82 16.26
C PRO A 170 -18.02 -0.09 15.62
N ARG A 171 -19.28 0.39 15.56
CA ARG A 171 -20.43 -0.33 14.98
C ARG A 171 -20.68 0.05 13.52
N GLY A 172 -19.63 0.44 12.79
CA GLY A 172 -19.77 1.10 11.49
C GLY A 172 -20.59 0.33 10.45
N ALA A 173 -20.59 -1.01 10.47
CA ALA A 173 -21.43 -1.82 9.58
C ALA A 173 -22.93 -1.78 9.96
N ASP A 174 -23.24 -1.75 11.25
CA ASP A 174 -24.62 -1.80 11.78
C ASP A 174 -25.31 -0.42 11.81
N THR A 175 -24.55 0.66 11.54
CA THR A 175 -25.04 2.04 11.55
C THR A 175 -25.34 2.60 10.16
N ALA A 176 -25.21 1.77 9.12
CA ALA A 176 -25.62 2.13 7.77
C ALA A 176 -27.13 2.43 7.76
N GLY A 177 -27.52 3.65 7.39
CA GLY A 177 -28.92 4.08 7.44
C GLY A 177 -29.38 4.65 8.78
N SER A 178 -28.55 4.64 9.83
CA SER A 178 -28.86 5.34 11.08
C SER A 178 -28.81 6.86 10.86
N PRO A 179 -29.72 7.63 11.51
CA PRO A 179 -29.67 9.09 11.42
C PRO A 179 -28.35 9.61 11.98
N ALA A 180 -27.65 10.44 11.22
CA ALA A 180 -26.62 11.32 11.75
C ALA A 180 -27.27 12.37 12.68
N GLU A 181 -26.45 13.01 13.53
CA GLU A 181 -26.86 14.26 14.17
C GLU A 181 -27.24 15.24 13.05
N GLY A 182 -28.53 15.58 12.96
CA GLY A 182 -29.12 16.33 11.84
C GLY A 182 -30.04 15.54 10.89
N GLY A 183 -30.32 14.26 11.16
CA GLY A 183 -31.41 13.50 10.52
C GLY A 183 -31.09 12.83 9.18
N ALA A 184 -29.93 13.08 8.58
CA ALA A 184 -29.50 12.42 7.34
C ALA A 184 -28.91 11.02 7.60
N ALA A 185 -29.28 10.02 6.79
CA ALA A 185 -28.71 8.68 6.86
C ALA A 185 -27.19 8.70 6.62
N ARG A 186 -26.40 8.05 7.50
CA ARG A 186 -24.95 7.97 7.33
C ARG A 186 -24.58 7.07 6.13
N PRO A 187 -23.67 7.52 5.22
CA PRO A 187 -23.26 6.71 4.08
C PRO A 187 -22.46 5.48 4.50
N ASP A 188 -22.71 4.36 3.83
CA ASP A 188 -22.08 3.07 4.12
C ASP A 188 -20.72 2.86 3.41
N VAL A 189 -20.38 3.74 2.47
CA VAL A 189 -19.13 3.73 1.70
C VAL A 189 -18.67 5.17 1.47
N LEU A 190 -17.36 5.42 1.60
CA LEU A 190 -16.74 6.70 1.28
C LEU A 190 -16.67 6.89 -0.24
N ARG A 191 -17.31 7.96 -0.76
CA ARG A 191 -17.41 8.25 -2.22
C ARG A 191 -17.13 9.71 -2.58
N THR A 192 -16.55 10.47 -1.65
CA THR A 192 -16.25 11.90 -1.79
C THR A 192 -14.74 12.13 -1.77
N GLY A 193 -14.29 13.35 -2.08
CA GLY A 193 -12.87 13.67 -2.11
C GLY A 193 -12.13 12.86 -3.17
N LEU A 194 -10.98 12.28 -2.81
CA LEU A 194 -10.18 11.44 -3.72
C LEU A 194 -10.90 10.13 -4.05
N PHE A 195 -11.71 9.63 -3.11
CA PHE A 195 -12.55 8.45 -3.31
C PHE A 195 -13.67 8.66 -4.34
N ARG A 196 -13.90 9.88 -4.81
CA ARG A 196 -14.76 10.10 -5.98
C ARG A 196 -14.11 9.58 -7.26
N TYR A 197 -12.78 9.63 -7.37
CA TYR A 197 -12.06 9.37 -8.63
C TYR A 197 -11.41 7.97 -8.67
N SER A 198 -11.10 7.41 -7.51
CA SER A 198 -10.53 6.07 -7.37
C SER A 198 -11.11 5.40 -6.14
N ARG A 199 -11.32 4.08 -6.16
CA ARG A 199 -11.74 3.33 -4.98
C ARG A 199 -10.60 3.11 -4.00
N HIS A 200 -9.35 3.16 -4.49
CA HIS A 200 -8.12 3.02 -3.72
C HIS A 200 -7.10 4.10 -4.13
N PRO A 201 -7.38 5.40 -3.88
CA PRO A 201 -6.48 6.48 -4.28
C PRO A 201 -5.14 6.43 -3.53
N ASN A 202 -5.13 5.96 -2.29
CA ASN A 202 -3.91 5.67 -1.54
C ASN A 202 -3.06 4.58 -2.20
N TYR A 203 -3.67 3.52 -2.75
CA TYR A 203 -2.93 2.47 -3.45
C TYR A 203 -2.27 2.98 -4.73
N PHE A 204 -2.93 3.90 -5.45
CA PHE A 204 -2.32 4.55 -6.61
C PHE A 204 -1.08 5.37 -6.22
N CYS A 205 -1.17 6.14 -5.13
CA CYS A 205 -0.06 6.96 -4.66
C CYS A 205 1.13 6.09 -4.21
N GLU A 206 0.84 5.07 -3.40
CA GLU A 206 1.82 4.07 -2.94
C GLU A 206 2.55 3.41 -4.13
N LEU A 207 1.81 2.88 -5.11
CA LEU A 207 2.42 2.29 -6.30
C LEU A 207 3.25 3.31 -7.09
N GLY A 208 2.73 4.53 -7.27
CA GLY A 208 3.44 5.61 -7.95
C GLY A 208 4.77 5.96 -7.27
N GLN A 209 4.81 6.01 -5.93
CA GLN A 209 6.02 6.30 -5.16
C GLN A 209 7.12 5.28 -5.41
N TRP A 210 6.77 3.99 -5.45
CA TRP A 210 7.76 2.94 -5.72
C TRP A 210 8.21 2.88 -7.18
N TRP A 211 7.33 3.23 -8.13
CA TRP A 211 7.75 3.47 -9.51
C TRP A 211 8.68 4.68 -9.63
N VAL A 212 8.49 5.73 -8.84
CA VAL A 212 9.41 6.87 -8.77
C VAL A 212 10.76 6.47 -8.18
N VAL A 213 10.79 5.64 -7.13
CA VAL A 213 12.04 5.06 -6.59
C VAL A 213 12.79 4.27 -7.65
N PHE A 214 12.08 3.45 -8.43
CA PHE A 214 12.64 2.79 -9.61
C PHE A 214 13.25 3.78 -10.61
N LEU A 215 12.55 4.87 -10.92
CA LEU A 215 13.02 5.86 -11.88
C LEU A 215 14.30 6.57 -11.41
N PHE A 216 14.56 6.75 -10.11
CA PHE A 216 15.85 7.27 -9.65
C PHE A 216 17.00 6.33 -10.06
N GLY A 217 16.83 5.02 -9.88
CA GLY A 217 17.81 4.02 -10.33
C GLY A 217 17.96 4.00 -11.86
N ALA A 218 16.85 4.12 -12.59
CA ALA A 218 16.86 4.16 -14.05
C ALA A 218 17.56 5.42 -14.61
N VAL A 219 17.33 6.58 -13.99
CA VAL A 219 18.03 7.84 -14.30
C VAL A 219 19.52 7.71 -14.04
N ALA A 220 19.91 7.15 -12.89
CA ALA A 220 21.31 6.88 -12.59
C ALA A 220 21.96 5.97 -13.63
N ALA A 221 21.27 4.93 -14.09
CA ALA A 221 21.77 4.01 -15.11
C ALA A 221 21.66 4.54 -16.55
N GLY A 222 20.97 5.68 -16.78
CA GLY A 222 20.69 6.19 -18.12
C GLY A 222 19.79 5.28 -18.97
N SER A 223 19.03 4.37 -18.35
CA SER A 223 18.20 3.38 -19.05
C SER A 223 17.03 2.92 -18.20
N LEU A 224 15.84 2.79 -18.83
CA LEU A 224 14.66 2.20 -18.20
C LEU A 224 14.72 0.66 -18.12
N LEU A 225 15.64 0.01 -18.84
CA LEU A 225 15.77 -1.44 -18.82
C LEU A 225 16.65 -1.88 -17.63
N GLN A 226 16.10 -1.77 -16.42
CA GLN A 226 16.78 -2.15 -15.18
C GLN A 226 16.02 -3.25 -14.44
N TRP A 227 16.75 -4.30 -14.04
CA TRP A 227 16.18 -5.44 -13.32
C TRP A 227 15.59 -5.05 -11.95
N SER A 228 16.08 -3.96 -11.36
CA SER A 228 15.57 -3.41 -10.09
C SER A 228 14.13 -2.88 -10.18
N GLY A 229 13.56 -2.75 -11.39
CA GLY A 229 12.14 -2.52 -11.60
C GLY A 229 11.24 -3.71 -11.21
N LEU A 230 11.81 -4.89 -11.03
CA LEU A 230 11.08 -6.08 -10.60
C LEU A 230 10.35 -5.87 -9.26
N GLY A 231 10.92 -5.10 -8.34
CA GLY A 231 10.27 -4.77 -7.07
C GLY A 231 8.94 -4.04 -7.25
N ALA A 232 8.95 -2.94 -8.02
CA ALA A 232 7.74 -2.16 -8.32
C ALA A 232 6.69 -2.98 -9.11
N LEU A 233 7.13 -3.84 -10.02
CA LEU A 233 6.26 -4.77 -10.76
C LEU A 233 5.57 -5.78 -9.84
N LEU A 234 6.32 -6.46 -8.96
CA LEU A 234 5.77 -7.43 -8.02
C LEU A 234 4.86 -6.76 -6.99
N LEU A 235 5.22 -5.56 -6.50
CA LEU A 235 4.37 -4.77 -5.63
C LEU A 235 3.04 -4.41 -6.32
N THR A 236 3.08 -4.04 -7.60
CA THR A 236 1.87 -3.80 -8.40
C THR A 236 0.98 -5.04 -8.46
N GLY A 237 1.55 -6.22 -8.69
CA GLY A 237 0.82 -7.49 -8.65
C GLY A 237 0.19 -7.79 -7.29
N LEU A 238 0.94 -7.58 -6.20
CA LEU A 238 0.45 -7.72 -4.83
C LEU A 238 -0.74 -6.79 -4.55
N PHE A 239 -0.66 -5.53 -4.98
CA PHE A 239 -1.73 -4.54 -4.80
C PHE A 239 -2.98 -4.87 -5.62
N ILE A 240 -2.83 -5.40 -6.84
CA ILE A 240 -3.97 -5.91 -7.63
C ILE A 240 -4.67 -7.05 -6.88
N GLY A 241 -3.90 -8.04 -6.40
CA GLY A 241 -4.44 -9.16 -5.62
C GLY A 241 -5.12 -8.71 -4.33
N SER A 242 -4.47 -7.80 -3.59
CA SER A 242 -4.99 -7.16 -2.38
C SER A 242 -6.29 -6.40 -2.65
N THR A 243 -6.37 -5.65 -3.76
CA THR A 243 -7.57 -4.91 -4.18
C THR A 243 -8.71 -5.87 -4.42
N VAL A 244 -8.52 -6.90 -5.26
CA VAL A 244 -9.56 -7.90 -5.55
C VAL A 244 -10.07 -8.57 -4.27
N PHE A 245 -9.16 -8.94 -3.37
CA PHE A 245 -9.53 -9.58 -2.10
C PHE A 245 -10.30 -8.63 -1.17
N THR A 246 -9.80 -7.40 -0.99
CA THR A 246 -10.39 -6.37 -0.13
C THR A 246 -11.78 -5.95 -0.62
N GLU A 247 -11.95 -5.79 -1.93
CA GLU A 247 -13.25 -5.43 -2.51
C GLU A 247 -14.26 -6.56 -2.38
N ARG A 248 -13.86 -7.84 -2.51
CA ARG A 248 -14.75 -8.98 -2.26
C ARG A 248 -15.30 -8.98 -0.83
N ILE A 249 -14.47 -8.63 0.15
CA ILE A 249 -14.93 -8.48 1.55
C ILE A 249 -15.81 -7.24 1.71
N SER A 250 -15.49 -6.15 1.01
CA SER A 250 -16.28 -4.91 1.07
C SER A 250 -17.69 -5.12 0.51
N VAL A 251 -17.85 -5.87 -0.58
CA VAL A 251 -19.15 -6.23 -1.16
C VAL A 251 -20.02 -7.00 -0.18
N SER A 252 -19.45 -7.92 0.61
CA SER A 252 -20.24 -8.69 1.58
C SER A 252 -20.61 -7.90 2.84
N ARG A 253 -19.89 -6.81 3.15
CA ARG A 253 -20.12 -5.99 4.36
C ARG A 253 -20.87 -4.69 4.12
N HIS A 254 -20.90 -4.19 2.88
CA HIS A 254 -21.42 -2.86 2.57
C HIS A 254 -22.37 -2.92 1.36
N PRO A 255 -23.70 -2.89 1.59
CA PRO A 255 -24.71 -3.02 0.54
C PRO A 255 -24.60 -2.00 -0.61
N GLY A 256 -24.06 -0.81 -0.32
CA GLY A 256 -23.83 0.24 -1.30
C GLY A 256 -22.57 0.03 -2.15
N TYR A 257 -21.62 -0.81 -1.73
CA TYR A 257 -20.33 -0.97 -2.42
C TYR A 257 -20.45 -1.45 -3.89
N PRO A 258 -21.35 -2.39 -4.24
CA PRO A 258 -21.56 -2.77 -5.65
C PRO A 258 -21.95 -1.60 -6.55
N ALA A 259 -22.75 -0.64 -6.04
CA ALA A 259 -23.10 0.55 -6.81
C ALA A 259 -21.89 1.47 -7.02
N TYR A 260 -21.01 1.57 -6.02
CA TYR A 260 -19.78 2.34 -6.09
C TYR A 260 -18.77 1.75 -7.10
N GLN A 261 -18.64 0.42 -7.16
CA GLN A 261 -17.77 -0.28 -8.12
C GLN A 261 -18.16 -0.03 -9.59
N ARG A 262 -19.45 0.16 -9.87
CA ARG A 262 -19.94 0.39 -11.24
C ARG A 262 -19.52 1.74 -11.81
N VAL A 263 -19.33 2.75 -10.96
CA VAL A 263 -19.15 4.13 -11.38
C VAL A 263 -17.74 4.68 -11.16
N THR A 264 -16.98 4.13 -10.22
CA THR A 264 -15.67 4.69 -9.83
C THR A 264 -14.54 3.76 -10.27
N SER A 265 -13.40 4.29 -10.73
CA SER A 265 -12.23 3.49 -11.11
C SER A 265 -11.59 2.76 -9.91
N PRO A 266 -10.99 1.55 -10.05
CA PRO A 266 -10.39 0.83 -8.92
C PRO A 266 -9.18 1.55 -8.31
N ILE A 267 -8.04 1.56 -9.02
CA ILE A 267 -6.76 2.10 -8.53
C ILE A 267 -6.43 3.42 -9.24
N VAL A 268 -6.31 3.39 -10.57
CA VAL A 268 -5.95 4.57 -11.37
C VAL A 268 -7.09 5.61 -11.32
N PRO A 269 -6.88 6.83 -10.80
CA PRO A 269 -7.93 7.83 -10.72
C PRO A 269 -8.55 8.17 -12.09
N TRP A 270 -9.88 8.19 -12.16
CA TRP A 270 -10.62 8.56 -13.36
C TRP A 270 -11.97 9.21 -13.03
N PHE A 271 -12.54 9.93 -13.99
CA PHE A 271 -13.87 10.53 -13.80
C PHE A 271 -14.95 9.46 -13.61
N PRO A 272 -15.90 9.65 -12.68
CA PRO A 272 -17.00 8.72 -12.47
C PRO A 272 -17.83 8.50 -13.73
N ARG A 273 -18.23 7.25 -13.97
CA ARG A 273 -19.17 6.91 -15.05
C ARG A 273 -20.57 7.39 -14.70
N ALA A 274 -21.31 7.85 -15.72
CA ALA A 274 -22.73 8.11 -15.58
C ALA A 274 -23.48 6.81 -15.24
N VAL A 275 -24.40 6.87 -14.28
CA VAL A 275 -25.34 5.77 -14.03
C VAL A 275 -26.41 5.85 -15.13
N PRO A 276 -26.59 4.83 -15.97
CA PRO A 276 -27.73 4.80 -16.88
C PRO A 276 -29.01 4.92 -16.05
N ARG A 277 -29.90 5.86 -16.39
CA ARG A 277 -31.24 5.90 -15.76
C ARG A 277 -31.90 4.55 -16.05
N PRO A 278 -32.55 3.90 -15.07
CA PRO A 278 -33.37 2.73 -15.37
C PRO A 278 -34.39 3.15 -16.43
N GLU A 279 -34.43 2.41 -17.55
CA GLU A 279 -35.44 2.63 -18.59
C GLU A 279 -36.81 2.60 -17.93
N SER A 280 -37.60 3.66 -18.12
CA SER A 280 -38.98 3.69 -17.68
C SER A 280 -39.71 2.56 -18.41
N VAL A 281 -40.04 1.50 -17.70
CA VAL A 281 -40.90 0.43 -18.24
C VAL A 281 -42.20 1.10 -18.70
N PRO A 282 -42.54 1.04 -20.00
CA PRO A 282 -43.79 1.63 -20.46
C PRO A 282 -44.93 0.89 -19.76
N VAL A 283 -45.70 1.62 -18.96
CA VAL A 283 -46.92 1.11 -18.34
C VAL A 283 -47.87 0.75 -19.48
N ARG A 284 -47.97 -0.55 -19.79
CA ARG A 284 -49.01 -1.04 -20.69
C ARG A 284 -50.35 -0.74 -20.00
N ARG A 285 -51.06 0.26 -20.50
CA ARG A 285 -52.48 0.44 -20.19
C ARG A 285 -53.20 -0.79 -20.74
N ALA A 286 -53.76 -1.59 -19.85
CA ALA A 286 -54.72 -2.61 -20.21
C ALA A 286 -55.96 -1.90 -20.80
N LEU A 287 -56.34 -2.27 -22.01
CA LEU A 287 -57.63 -2.00 -22.62
C LEU A 287 -58.55 -3.19 -22.32
#